data_AF-A0ABF7PVV6-F1
#
_entry.id   AF-A0ABF7PVV6-F1
#
_cell.length_a   1.000
_cell.length_b   1.000
_cell.length_c   1.000
_cell.angle_alpha   90.00
_cell.angle_beta   90.00
_cell.angle_gamma   90.00
#
_symmetry.space_group_name_H-M   'P 1'
#
loop_
_entity.id
_entity.type
_entity.pdbx_description
1 polymer ?
#
loop_
_entity_poly.entity_id
_entity_poly.type
_entity_poly.pdbx_seq_one_letter_code
_entity_poly.pdbx_strand_id
1 'polypeptide(L)'
;MSTNRILKIYLKDLILELKKLKAILEFENEEINKGMLNILNITNPAKDLILNSINNYYITINSWLKEQEQMQEEIKKLIEDTCLLKEKICIQYHNTHKTLKRLFAQKTTIPKTQLSKTLFKDNNPLLVDVKI
;
A
#
# COMPACT_ATOMS: atom_id res chain seq x y z
N MET A 1 6.60 -18.33 -9.09
CA MET A 1 6.64 -18.67 -7.65
C MET A 1 6.24 -17.43 -6.87
N SER A 2 5.46 -17.53 -5.78
CA SER A 2 5.10 -16.36 -4.97
C SER A 2 6.28 -15.90 -4.11
N THR A 3 6.47 -14.59 -3.93
CA THR A 3 7.55 -13.98 -3.14
C THR A 3 7.65 -14.58 -1.72
N ASN A 4 6.51 -14.89 -1.12
CA ASN A 4 6.40 -15.52 0.19
C ASN A 4 7.00 -16.95 0.21
N ARG A 5 6.87 -17.69 -0.90
CA ARG A 5 7.49 -19.03 -1.03
C ARG A 5 9.01 -18.94 -1.12
N ILE A 6 9.54 -17.91 -1.81
CA ILE A 6 10.99 -17.70 -1.93
C ILE A 6 11.57 -17.30 -0.57
N LEU A 7 10.97 -16.34 0.13
CA LEU A 7 11.41 -15.96 1.49
C LEU A 7 11.42 -17.16 2.46
N LYS A 8 10.39 -18.02 2.40
CA LYS A 8 10.35 -19.26 3.19
C LYS A 8 11.50 -20.21 2.87
N ILE A 9 11.95 -20.29 1.63
CA ILE A 9 13.10 -21.12 1.24
C ILE A 9 14.37 -20.52 1.85
N TYR A 10 14.63 -19.24 1.63
CA TYR A 10 15.80 -18.55 2.18
C TYR A 10 15.89 -18.64 3.71
N LEU A 11 14.76 -18.50 4.42
CA LEU A 11 14.71 -18.69 5.87
C LEU A 11 15.03 -20.13 6.29
N LYS A 12 14.53 -21.13 5.56
CA LYS A 12 14.85 -22.54 5.82
C LYS A 12 16.32 -22.84 5.58
N ASP A 13 16.90 -22.28 4.52
CA ASP A 13 18.30 -22.47 4.17
C ASP A 13 19.21 -21.81 5.21
N LEU A 14 18.87 -20.60 5.68
CA LEU A 14 19.56 -19.95 6.80
C LEU A 14 19.53 -20.81 8.08
N ILE A 15 18.36 -21.34 8.43
CA ILE A 15 18.21 -22.24 9.60
C ILE A 15 19.10 -23.48 9.44
N LEU A 16 19.18 -24.04 8.23
CA LEU A 16 20.01 -25.20 7.94
C LEU A 16 21.50 -24.88 8.13
N GLU A 17 21.97 -23.76 7.60
CA GLU A 17 23.37 -23.34 7.77
C GLU A 17 23.73 -23.07 9.24
N LEU A 18 22.84 -22.44 10.00
CA LEU A 18 23.03 -22.25 11.45
C LEU A 18 23.11 -23.58 12.21
N LYS A 19 22.30 -24.58 11.83
CA LYS A 19 22.38 -25.93 12.41
C LYS A 19 23.69 -26.63 12.07
N LYS A 20 24.18 -26.49 10.84
CA LYS A 20 25.49 -27.03 10.44
C LYS A 20 26.62 -26.41 11.26
N LEU A 21 26.63 -25.07 11.39
CA LEU A 21 27.63 -24.38 12.20
C LEU A 21 27.59 -24.86 13.65
N LYS A 22 26.40 -24.95 14.24
CA LYS A 22 26.23 -25.45 15.60
C LYS A 22 26.80 -26.86 15.77
N ALA A 23 26.50 -27.77 14.85
CA ALA A 23 27.02 -29.15 14.92
C ALA A 23 28.55 -29.20 14.86
N ILE A 24 29.18 -28.37 14.02
CA ILE A 24 30.65 -28.26 13.98
C ILE A 24 31.20 -27.76 15.30
N LEU A 25 30.61 -26.71 15.89
CA LEU A 25 31.06 -26.16 17.16
C LEU A 25 30.89 -27.15 18.33
N GLU A 26 29.80 -27.91 18.34
CA GLU A 26 29.56 -28.97 19.33
C GLU A 26 30.61 -30.08 19.20
N PHE A 27 30.92 -30.50 17.97
CA PHE A 27 31.96 -31.48 17.68
C PHE A 27 33.36 -30.99 18.08
N GLU A 28 33.72 -29.74 17.72
CA GLU A 28 34.98 -29.13 18.13
C GLU A 28 35.14 -29.11 19.65
N ASN A 29 34.08 -28.71 20.36
CA ASN A 29 34.09 -28.67 21.82
C ASN A 29 34.30 -30.07 22.42
N GLU A 30 33.67 -31.10 21.87
CA GLU A 30 33.86 -32.47 22.33
C GLU A 30 35.31 -32.95 22.14
N GLU A 31 35.89 -32.72 20.97
CA GLU A 31 37.25 -33.15 20.64
C GLU A 31 38.33 -32.35 21.38
N ILE A 32 38.13 -31.05 21.56
CA ILE A 32 39.02 -30.20 22.36
C ILE A 32 39.03 -30.66 23.82
N ASN A 33 37.88 -31.03 24.38
CA ASN A 33 37.80 -31.57 25.74
C ASN A 33 38.52 -32.92 25.89
N LYS A 34 38.73 -33.66 24.79
CA LYS A 34 39.57 -34.87 24.73
C LYS A 34 41.05 -34.56 24.49
N GLY A 35 41.43 -33.29 24.35
CA GLY A 35 42.80 -32.82 24.13
C GLY A 35 43.21 -32.74 22.65
N MET A 36 42.31 -32.97 21.69
CA MET A 36 42.60 -32.90 20.26
C MET A 36 42.44 -31.48 19.70
N LEU A 37 43.41 -30.60 19.98
CA LEU A 37 43.38 -29.20 19.52
C LEU A 37 43.56 -29.02 18.00
N ASN A 38 44.16 -30.01 17.32
CA ASN A 38 44.36 -30.00 15.88
C ASN A 38 43.05 -30.04 15.07
N ILE A 39 41.92 -30.39 15.71
CA ILE A 39 40.61 -30.43 15.08
C ILE A 39 40.21 -29.07 14.48
N LEU A 40 40.60 -27.97 15.13
CA LEU A 40 40.30 -26.62 14.69
C LEU A 40 40.85 -26.32 13.28
N ASN A 41 42.03 -26.85 12.93
CA ASN A 41 42.61 -26.66 11.61
C ASN A 41 41.81 -27.37 10.50
N ILE A 42 41.12 -28.44 10.85
CA ILE A 42 40.30 -29.23 9.92
C ILE A 42 38.94 -28.57 9.71
N THR A 43 38.35 -28.04 10.78
CA THR A 43 36.99 -27.52 10.79
C THR A 43 36.89 -26.03 10.44
N ASN A 44 37.94 -25.23 10.68
CA ASN A 44 37.95 -23.79 10.38
C ASN A 44 37.56 -23.44 8.93
N PRO A 45 38.11 -24.10 7.88
CA PRO A 45 37.71 -23.81 6.49
C PRO A 45 36.22 -24.02 6.24
N ALA A 46 35.62 -25.04 6.85
CA ALA A 46 34.19 -25.31 6.74
C ALA A 46 33.35 -24.26 7.48
N LYS A 47 33.79 -23.83 8.67
CA LYS A 47 33.13 -22.76 9.43
C LYS A 47 33.12 -21.45 8.66
N ASP A 48 34.24 -21.07 8.03
CA ASP A 48 34.33 -19.82 7.26
C ASP A 48 33.33 -19.80 6.09
N LEU A 49 33.21 -20.92 5.37
CA LEU A 49 32.23 -21.06 4.29
C LEU A 49 30.79 -20.96 4.80
N ILE A 50 30.47 -21.65 5.90
CA ILE A 50 29.13 -21.61 6.50
C ILE A 50 28.82 -20.19 7.01
N LEU A 51 29.77 -19.53 7.65
CA LEU A 51 29.61 -18.16 8.16
C LEU A 51 29.33 -17.17 7.03
N ASN A 52 30.06 -17.27 5.92
CA ASN A 52 29.80 -16.49 4.72
C ASN A 52 28.40 -16.77 4.15
N SER A 53 27.99 -18.04 4.11
CA SER A 53 26.64 -18.41 3.65
C SER A 53 25.55 -17.81 4.55
N ILE A 54 25.71 -17.90 5.88
CA ILE A 54 24.79 -17.31 6.86
C ILE A 54 24.68 -15.80 6.63
N ASN A 55 25.82 -15.11 6.49
CA ASN A 55 25.84 -13.67 6.28
C ASN A 55 25.10 -13.27 5.00
N ASN A 56 25.33 -14.00 3.90
CA ASN A 56 24.66 -13.77 2.62
C ASN A 56 23.14 -13.95 2.72
N TYR A 57 22.68 -15.03 3.37
CA TYR A 57 21.25 -15.24 3.60
C TYR A 57 20.65 -14.12 4.47
N TYR A 58 21.33 -13.74 5.55
CA TYR A 58 20.88 -12.69 6.46
C TYR A 58 20.73 -11.33 5.76
N ILE A 59 21.74 -10.92 5.00
CA ILE A 59 21.71 -9.66 4.23
C ILE A 59 20.56 -9.67 3.22
N THR A 60 20.41 -10.77 2.48
CA THR A 60 19.37 -10.88 1.44
C THR A 60 17.96 -10.79 2.05
N ILE A 61 17.71 -11.51 3.13
CA ILE A 61 16.42 -11.50 3.82
C ILE A 61 16.10 -10.10 4.34
N ASN A 62 17.06 -9.43 4.98
CA ASN A 62 16.85 -8.10 5.53
C ASN A 62 16.62 -7.05 4.44
N SER A 63 17.29 -7.15 3.29
CA SER A 63 17.04 -6.27 2.16
C SER A 63 15.60 -6.36 1.70
N TRP A 64 15.07 -7.59 1.55
CA TRP A 64 13.67 -7.80 1.15
C TRP A 64 12.67 -7.30 2.20
N LEU A 65 12.94 -7.53 3.49
CA LEU A 65 12.06 -7.03 4.55
C LEU A 65 11.99 -5.50 4.55
N LYS A 66 13.13 -4.83 4.36
CA LYS A 66 13.20 -3.37 4.27
C LYS A 66 12.40 -2.81 3.09
N GLU A 67 12.48 -3.46 1.92
CA GLU A 67 11.66 -3.09 0.75
C GLU A 67 10.15 -3.26 1.02
N GLN A 68 9.77 -4.32 1.73
CA GLN A 68 8.37 -4.55 2.13
C GLN A 68 7.88 -3.46 3.09
N GLU A 69 8.68 -3.08 4.09
CA GLU A 69 8.34 -1.99 5.02
C GLU A 69 8.15 -0.65 4.29
N GLN A 70 9.05 -0.32 3.35
CA GLN A 70 8.91 0.89 2.55
C GLN A 70 7.62 0.89 1.71
N MET A 71 7.31 -0.24 1.07
CA MET A 71 6.08 -0.39 0.29
C MET A 71 4.83 -0.27 1.16
N GLN A 72 4.84 -0.81 2.38
CA GLN A 72 3.74 -0.67 3.33
C GLN A 72 3.51 0.80 3.73
N GLU A 73 4.58 1.56 3.96
CA GLU A 73 4.48 2.98 4.29
C GLU A 73 3.90 3.78 3.11
N GLU A 74 4.33 3.49 1.88
CA GLU A 74 3.77 4.10 0.66
C GLU A 74 2.28 3.78 0.49
N ILE A 75 1.88 2.52 0.71
CA ILE A 75 0.46 2.12 0.67
C ILE A 75 -0.35 2.88 1.72
N LYS A 76 0.17 2.97 2.95
CA LYS A 76 -0.51 3.68 4.04
C LYS A 76 -0.74 5.15 3.69
N LYS A 77 0.30 5.81 3.17
CA LYS A 77 0.21 7.19 2.70
C LYS A 77 -0.85 7.37 1.60
N LEU A 78 -0.88 6.46 0.62
CA LEU A 78 -1.89 6.50 -0.44
C LEU A 78 -3.31 6.31 0.08
N ILE A 79 -3.51 5.45 1.08
CA ILE A 79 -4.81 5.26 1.74
C ILE A 79 -5.24 6.55 2.45
N GLU A 80 -4.34 7.19 3.20
CA GLU A 80 -4.60 8.46 3.88
C GLU A 80 -4.96 9.57 2.89
N ASP A 81 -4.16 9.74 1.83
CA ASP A 81 -4.39 10.74 0.78
C ASP A 81 -5.73 10.52 0.07
N THR A 82 -6.07 9.27 -0.22
CA THR A 82 -7.35 8.90 -0.84
C THR A 82 -8.53 9.19 0.07
N CYS A 83 -8.41 8.92 1.37
CA CYS A 83 -9.44 9.25 2.36
C CYS A 83 -9.67 10.76 2.47
N LEU A 84 -8.60 11.56 2.53
CA LEU A 84 -8.69 13.02 2.54
C LEU A 84 -9.34 13.56 1.26
N LEU A 85 -9.00 12.99 0.10
CA LEU A 85 -9.63 13.38 -1.16
C LEU A 85 -11.13 13.06 -1.17
N LYS A 86 -11.52 11.87 -0.68
CA LYS A 86 -12.93 11.47 -0.55
C LYS A 86 -13.70 12.48 0.32
N GLU A 87 -13.16 12.87 1.46
CA GLU A 87 -13.79 13.86 2.35
C GLU A 87 -13.95 15.22 1.65
N LYS A 88 -12.92 15.70 0.96
CA LYS A 88 -12.98 16.95 0.19
C LYS A 88 -14.10 16.91 -0.86
N ILE A 89 -14.23 15.81 -1.59
CA ILE A 89 -15.30 15.61 -2.59
C ILE A 89 -16.67 15.63 -1.91
N CYS A 90 -16.84 14.93 -0.79
CA CYS A 90 -18.11 14.93 -0.04
C CYS A 90 -18.51 16.34 0.42
N ILE A 91 -17.56 17.11 0.94
CA ILE A 91 -17.79 18.51 1.35
C ILE A 91 -18.19 19.36 0.15
N GLN A 92 -17.45 19.26 -0.97
CA GLN A 92 -17.77 20.00 -2.20
C GLN A 92 -19.16 19.65 -2.73
N TYR A 93 -19.51 18.37 -2.76
CA TYR A 93 -20.83 17.90 -3.17
C TYR A 93 -21.93 18.47 -2.26
N HIS A 94 -21.76 18.39 -0.94
CA HIS A 94 -22.73 18.91 0.02
C HIS A 94 -22.95 20.43 -0.15
N ASN A 95 -21.86 21.18 -0.29
CA ASN A 95 -21.90 22.63 -0.50
C ASN A 95 -22.59 22.99 -1.82
N THR A 96 -22.27 22.27 -2.90
CA THR A 96 -22.88 22.47 -4.22
C THR A 96 -24.38 22.20 -4.18
N HIS A 97 -24.78 21.09 -3.57
CA HIS A 97 -26.19 20.74 -3.39
C HIS A 97 -26.95 21.82 -2.58
N LYS A 98 -26.36 22.31 -1.48
CA LYS A 98 -26.95 23.39 -0.67
C LYS A 98 -27.14 24.69 -1.47
N THR A 99 -26.14 25.07 -2.27
CA THR A 99 -26.20 26.25 -3.15
C THR A 99 -27.29 26.09 -4.21
N LEU A 100 -27.34 24.95 -4.91
CA LEU A 100 -28.36 24.67 -5.92
C LEU A 100 -29.77 24.71 -5.34
N LYS A 101 -29.99 24.12 -4.16
CA LYS A 101 -31.28 24.15 -3.46
C LYS A 101 -31.72 25.59 -3.15
N ARG A 102 -30.78 26.46 -2.72
CA ARG A 102 -31.05 27.88 -2.45
C ARG A 102 -31.41 28.64 -3.73
N LEU A 103 -30.66 28.44 -4.82
CA LEU A 103 -30.93 29.07 -6.11
C LEU A 103 -32.30 28.66 -6.65
N PHE A 104 -32.65 27.38 -6.53
CA PHE A 104 -33.96 26.88 -6.97
C PHE A 104 -35.09 27.52 -6.16
N ALA A 105 -34.95 27.59 -4.82
CA ALA A 105 -35.91 28.25 -3.95
C ALA A 105 -36.09 29.74 -4.28
N GLN A 106 -35.00 30.46 -4.56
CA GLN A 106 -35.02 31.85 -5.01
C GLN A 106 -35.75 31.99 -6.35
N LYS A 107 -35.45 31.14 -7.34
CA LYS A 107 -36.12 31.15 -8.65
C LYS A 107 -37.63 30.91 -8.52
N THR A 108 -38.07 30.09 -7.57
CA THR A 108 -39.50 29.87 -7.30
C THR A 108 -40.19 30.98 -6.51
N THR A 109 -39.44 31.80 -5.76
CA THR A 109 -39.98 32.94 -4.99
C THR A 109 -39.93 34.28 -5.73
N ILE A 110 -39.15 34.37 -6.81
CA ILE A 110 -39.30 35.47 -7.77
C ILE A 110 -40.74 35.36 -8.33
N PRO A 111 -41.60 36.37 -8.15
CA PRO A 111 -42.92 36.36 -8.75
C PRO A 111 -42.68 36.16 -10.25
N LYS A 112 -43.30 35.14 -10.85
CA LYS A 112 -43.40 35.10 -12.32
C LYS A 112 -43.95 36.46 -12.67
N THR A 113 -43.14 37.31 -13.32
CA THR A 113 -43.66 38.54 -13.89
C THR A 113 -44.77 38.07 -14.79
N GLN A 114 -46.02 38.29 -14.36
CA GLN A 114 -47.13 38.26 -15.27
C GLN A 114 -46.79 39.39 -16.23
N LEU A 115 -46.19 39.02 -17.36
CA LEU A 115 -46.23 39.84 -18.55
C LEU A 115 -47.69 40.24 -18.65
N SER A 116 -47.98 41.51 -18.35
CA SER A 116 -49.30 42.07 -18.50
C SER A 116 -49.72 41.73 -19.92
N LYS A 117 -50.75 40.91 -20.07
CA LYS A 117 -51.37 40.57 -21.34
C LYS A 117 -52.07 41.81 -21.88
N THR A 118 -51.32 42.85 -22.21
CA THR A 118 -51.81 44.08 -22.83
C THR A 118 -50.60 44.94 -23.17
N LEU A 119 -50.01 44.74 -24.34
CA LEU A 119 -49.29 45.82 -25.05
C LEU A 119 -49.10 45.56 -26.55
N PHE A 120 -49.41 44.36 -27.05
CA PHE A 120 -49.54 44.13 -28.49
C PHE A 120 -50.92 43.52 -28.78
N LYS A 121 -51.85 44.36 -29.25
CA LYS A 121 -52.91 43.91 -30.13
C LYS A 121 -52.20 43.34 -31.36
N ASP A 122 -52.32 42.05 -31.61
CA ASP A 122 -52.41 41.52 -32.97
C ASP A 122 -52.94 40.09 -32.94
N ASN A 123 -53.92 39.86 -33.82
CA ASN A 123 -54.68 38.63 -33.95
C ASN A 123 -53.83 37.53 -34.60
N ASN A 124 -53.48 36.48 -33.85
CA ASN A 124 -53.62 35.05 -34.22
C ASN A 124 -52.68 34.17 -33.39
N PRO A 125 -53.11 32.94 -33.02
CA PRO A 125 -52.34 32.05 -32.17
C PRO A 125 -51.29 31.27 -32.98
N LEU A 126 -50.01 31.50 -32.71
CA LEU A 126 -48.94 30.57 -33.11
C LEU A 126 -48.78 29.51 -32.01
N LEU A 127 -49.43 28.37 -32.22
CA LEU A 127 -49.09 27.11 -31.58
C LEU A 127 -47.66 26.75 -31.98
N VAL A 128 -46.73 26.77 -31.02
CA VAL A 128 -45.44 26.11 -31.17
C VAL A 128 -45.31 25.11 -30.03
N ASP A 129 -45.63 23.86 -30.36
CA ASP A 129 -45.17 22.69 -29.63
C ASP A 129 -43.63 22.66 -29.71
N VAL A 130 -42.96 22.75 -28.57
CA VAL A 130 -41.54 22.40 -28.50
C VAL A 130 -41.43 21.08 -27.76
N LYS A 131 -41.21 20.03 -28.55
CA LYS A 131 -40.73 18.72 -28.10
C LYS A 131 -39.20 18.77 -28.11
N ILE A 132 -38.63 18.71 -26.89
CA ILE A 132 -37.21 18.47 -26.50
C ILE A 132 -36.21 19.54 -26.93
#